data_AF-A0A3B8ZK40-F1
#
_entry.id   AF-A0A3B8ZK40-F1
#
_cell.length_a   1.000
_cell.length_b   1.000
_cell.length_c   1.000
_cell.angle_alpha   90.00
_cell.angle_beta   90.00
_cell.angle_gamma   90.00
#
_symmetry.space_group_name_H-M   'P 1'
#
loop_
_entity.id
_entity.type
_entity.pdbx_description
1 polymer ?
#
loop_
_entity_poly.entity_id
_entity_poly.type
_entity_poly.pdbx_seq_one_letter_code
_entity_poly.pdbx_strand_id
1 'polypeptide(L)'
;DEREQTLNQILSEMDGFAPSESVIVLAATNRPDVLDPALLRPGRFDRHITVGRPTQKGRLEMFKVHTRDVPLDNDVDLQRMAAVSIGLTGADIRNLVNEAALWAARNNKNRVGSADFDYARDKVLMGAKREEVLSDEEKRKTAYHEAGHTLAAWFLEGAQRVHKVTIIPRGRALGVTQIVPTEDRVSASENELQDQLVVLLAGRSAEKMIFDEMTVGAENDLERATDIARRMVTHWGMSPKLGPVSYKTSDEDPFLGREMHQQRKFSEHTQELIDGEVARVLHAASLRANELLNERRQELEEVTTALLQREELSETDIEELIGVSVHGPASERTTEAPKDGSPVPAAKSMLSTSAATNKSTTASTNDGSTQSAS
;
A
#
# COMPACT_ATOMS: atom_id res chain seq x y z
N ASP A 1 -22.55 15.55 24.39
CA ASP A 1 -23.16 16.88 24.60
C ASP A 1 -22.56 17.96 23.72
N GLU A 2 -21.34 18.49 23.93
CA GLU A 2 -20.81 19.60 23.09
C GLU A 2 -20.62 19.26 21.61
N ARG A 3 -20.15 18.04 21.29
CA ARG A 3 -19.98 17.58 19.90
C ARG A 3 -21.29 17.53 19.13
N GLU A 4 -22.35 17.02 19.77
CA GLU A 4 -23.68 16.93 19.17
C GLU A 4 -24.31 18.31 19.03
N GLN A 5 -24.10 19.20 20.00
CA GLN A 5 -24.56 20.59 19.91
C GLN A 5 -23.89 21.33 18.75
N THR A 6 -22.58 21.17 18.57
CA THR A 6 -21.84 21.78 17.46
C THR A 6 -22.30 21.23 16.11
N LEU A 7 -22.52 19.91 16.02
CA LEU A 7 -23.03 19.26 14.82
C LEU A 7 -24.43 19.79 14.46
N ASN A 8 -25.34 19.83 15.43
CA ASN A 8 -26.70 20.32 15.24
C ASN A 8 -26.72 21.80 14.81
N GLN A 9 -25.81 22.63 15.31
CA GLN A 9 -25.67 24.00 14.84
C GLN A 9 -25.27 24.05 13.37
N ILE A 10 -24.25 23.28 12.95
CA ILE A 10 -23.85 23.21 11.54
C ILE A 10 -25.02 22.78 10.66
N LEU A 11 -25.78 21.76 11.07
CA LEU A 11 -26.94 21.29 10.33
C LEU A 11 -28.04 22.36 10.22
N SER A 12 -28.30 23.10 11.30
CA SER A 12 -29.29 24.18 11.32
C SER A 12 -28.88 25.35 10.42
N GLU A 13 -27.61 25.71 10.38
CA GLU A 13 -27.11 26.77 9.50
C GLU A 13 -27.14 26.33 8.03
N MET A 14 -26.82 25.06 7.73
CA MET A 14 -26.88 24.52 6.37
C MET A 14 -28.30 24.46 5.82
N ASP A 15 -29.29 24.13 6.65
CA ASP A 15 -30.71 24.12 6.26
C ASP A 15 -31.33 25.54 6.25
N GLY A 16 -30.66 26.52 6.89
CA GLY A 16 -31.15 27.87 7.12
C GLY A 16 -30.91 28.89 5.99
N PHE A 17 -30.18 28.53 4.94
CA PHE A 17 -29.87 29.45 3.84
C PHE A 17 -31.12 29.82 3.02
N ALA A 18 -31.40 31.11 2.90
CA ALA A 18 -32.42 31.62 1.99
C ALA A 18 -31.92 31.52 0.51
N PRO A 19 -32.79 31.22 -0.47
CA PRO A 19 -32.40 31.03 -1.88
C PRO A 19 -31.69 32.22 -2.55
N SER A 20 -31.67 33.39 -1.91
CA SER A 20 -31.03 34.62 -2.38
C SER A 20 -29.53 34.70 -2.09
N GLU A 21 -28.97 33.82 -1.26
CA GLU A 21 -27.55 33.82 -0.91
C GLU A 21 -26.78 32.76 -1.70
N SER A 22 -25.79 33.18 -2.47
CA SER A 22 -24.91 32.28 -3.24
C SER A 22 -23.73 31.81 -2.39
N VAL A 23 -24.00 30.97 -1.38
CA VAL A 23 -22.97 30.40 -0.52
C VAL A 23 -22.68 28.95 -0.94
N ILE A 24 -21.40 28.61 -1.13
CA ILE A 24 -20.94 27.24 -1.39
C ILE A 24 -20.11 26.78 -0.19
N VAL A 25 -20.55 25.71 0.46
CA VAL A 25 -19.84 25.11 1.60
C VAL A 25 -18.99 23.93 1.10
N LEU A 26 -17.70 23.97 1.41
CA LEU A 26 -16.74 22.90 1.09
C LEU A 26 -16.18 22.30 2.38
N ALA A 27 -16.02 20.98 2.41
CA ALA A 27 -15.39 20.25 3.50
C ALA A 27 -14.46 19.17 2.94
N ALA A 28 -13.48 18.76 3.74
CA ALA A 28 -12.56 17.68 3.42
C ALA A 28 -12.46 16.72 4.61
N THR A 29 -12.46 15.41 4.35
CA THR A 29 -12.25 14.37 5.34
C THR A 29 -11.44 13.23 4.75
N ASN A 30 -10.59 12.60 5.56
CA ASN A 30 -9.94 11.33 5.22
C ASN A 30 -10.77 10.12 5.70
N ARG A 31 -11.84 10.36 6.48
CA ARG A 31 -12.71 9.34 7.08
C ARG A 31 -14.17 9.66 6.80
N PRO A 32 -14.70 9.35 5.60
CA PRO A 32 -16.11 9.54 5.29
C PRO A 32 -17.02 8.58 6.07
N ASP A 33 -16.48 7.45 6.53
CA ASP A 33 -17.15 6.37 7.25
C ASP A 33 -17.61 6.76 8.66
N VAL A 34 -16.92 7.69 9.33
CA VAL A 34 -17.27 8.17 10.67
C VAL A 34 -18.16 9.40 10.69
N LEU A 35 -18.48 9.95 9.51
CA LEU A 35 -19.34 11.12 9.43
C LEU A 35 -20.77 10.76 9.81
N ASP A 36 -21.45 11.68 10.49
CA ASP A 36 -22.88 11.54 10.75
C ASP A 36 -23.64 11.48 9.41
N PRO A 37 -24.45 10.45 9.15
CA PRO A 37 -25.24 10.34 7.92
C PRO A 37 -26.15 11.55 7.66
N ALA A 38 -26.50 12.32 8.70
CA ALA A 38 -27.26 13.55 8.57
C ALA A 38 -26.52 14.62 7.75
N LEU A 39 -25.19 14.69 7.81
CA LEU A 39 -24.38 15.64 7.02
C LEU A 39 -24.43 15.33 5.52
N LEU A 40 -24.61 14.05 5.16
CA LEU A 40 -24.55 13.53 3.79
C LEU A 40 -25.92 13.53 3.08
N ARG A 41 -26.95 14.11 3.72
CA ARG A 41 -28.29 14.18 3.13
C ARG A 41 -28.39 15.26 2.05
N PRO A 42 -29.27 15.10 1.05
CA PRO A 42 -29.52 16.12 0.04
C PRO A 42 -29.82 17.49 0.65
N GLY A 43 -29.22 18.56 0.11
CA GLY A 43 -29.31 19.92 0.63
C GLY A 43 -28.19 20.32 1.59
N ARG A 44 -27.33 19.36 1.99
CA ARG A 44 -26.15 19.60 2.85
C ARG A 44 -24.87 19.28 2.08
N PHE A 45 -24.08 18.28 2.51
CA PHE A 45 -22.99 17.74 1.70
C PHE A 45 -23.53 16.65 0.78
N ASP A 46 -24.21 17.06 -0.29
CA ASP A 46 -24.84 16.14 -1.24
C ASP A 46 -23.90 15.70 -2.38
N ARG A 47 -22.86 16.51 -2.67
CA ARG A 47 -21.83 16.21 -3.65
C ARG A 47 -20.56 15.71 -2.99
N HIS A 48 -20.18 14.48 -3.32
CA HIS A 48 -18.92 13.87 -2.90
C HIS A 48 -17.95 13.78 -4.07
N ILE A 49 -16.77 14.37 -3.90
CA ILE A 49 -15.67 14.28 -4.86
C ILE A 49 -14.52 13.55 -4.16
N THR A 50 -14.30 12.29 -4.53
CA THR A 50 -13.19 11.51 -4.00
C THR A 50 -11.91 11.92 -4.68
N VAL A 51 -10.96 12.48 -3.91
CA VAL A 51 -9.60 12.78 -4.39
C VAL A 51 -8.70 11.60 -4.06
N GLY A 52 -8.45 10.75 -5.05
CA GLY A 52 -7.56 9.59 -4.93
C GLY A 52 -6.08 9.97 -4.97
N ARG A 53 -5.21 8.96 -4.80
CA ARG A 53 -3.77 9.12 -5.01
C ARG A 53 -3.48 9.49 -6.47
N PRO A 54 -2.46 10.32 -6.74
CA PRO A 54 -2.12 10.73 -8.09
C PRO A 54 -1.54 9.56 -8.91
N THR A 55 -1.95 9.47 -10.17
CA THR A 55 -1.31 8.59 -11.17
C THR A 55 0.10 9.10 -11.49
N GLN A 56 0.93 8.30 -12.16
CA GLN A 56 2.25 8.75 -12.64
C GLN A 56 2.21 10.10 -13.39
N LYS A 57 1.24 10.30 -14.30
CA LYS A 57 1.05 11.58 -15.00
C LYS A 57 0.70 12.71 -14.02
N GLY A 58 -0.18 12.44 -13.05
CA GLY A 58 -0.51 13.39 -12.00
C GLY A 58 0.71 13.78 -11.15
N ARG A 59 1.55 12.82 -10.79
CA ARG A 59 2.80 13.06 -10.05
C ARG A 59 3.77 13.91 -10.87
N LEU A 60 3.91 13.66 -12.17
CA LEU A 60 4.73 14.48 -13.06
C LEU A 60 4.27 15.96 -13.07
N GLU A 61 2.97 16.21 -13.17
CA GLU A 61 2.44 17.57 -13.11
C GLU A 61 2.65 18.20 -11.72
N MET A 62 2.51 17.44 -10.64
CA MET A 62 2.83 17.90 -9.28
C MET A 62 4.31 18.27 -9.14
N PHE A 63 5.22 17.46 -9.67
CA PHE A 63 6.65 17.80 -9.71
C PHE A 63 6.87 19.12 -10.45
N LYS A 64 6.31 19.29 -11.66
CA LYS A 64 6.43 20.55 -12.43
C LYS A 64 5.93 21.76 -11.66
N VAL A 65 4.83 21.64 -10.92
CA VAL A 65 4.28 22.72 -10.09
C VAL A 65 5.24 23.06 -8.96
N HIS A 66 5.73 22.04 -8.24
CA HIS A 66 6.57 22.24 -7.06
C HIS A 66 8.02 22.59 -7.38
N THR A 67 8.51 22.29 -8.59
CA THR A 67 9.86 22.67 -9.03
C THR A 67 9.90 24.00 -9.80
N ARG A 68 8.77 24.68 -10.02
CA ARG A 68 8.70 25.91 -10.82
C ARG A 68 9.66 27.00 -10.34
N ASP A 69 9.77 27.15 -9.02
CA ASP A 69 10.60 28.19 -8.38
C ASP A 69 11.95 27.63 -7.88
N VAL A 70 12.29 26.39 -8.25
CA VAL A 70 13.53 25.73 -7.83
C VAL A 70 14.52 25.75 -9.00
N PRO A 71 15.77 26.22 -8.81
CA PRO A 71 16.78 26.20 -9.87
C PRO A 71 17.26 24.76 -10.09
N LEU A 72 16.59 24.02 -10.97
CA LEU A 72 16.98 22.65 -11.33
C LEU A 72 18.23 22.65 -12.19
N ASP A 73 19.08 21.63 -12.04
CA ASP A 73 20.18 21.34 -12.94
C ASP A 73 19.73 20.51 -14.17
N ASN A 74 20.57 20.43 -15.20
CA ASN A 74 20.20 19.82 -16.50
C ASN A 74 20.09 18.29 -16.45
N ASP A 75 20.60 17.66 -15.39
CA ASP A 75 20.56 16.22 -15.16
C ASP A 75 19.24 15.75 -14.52
N VAL A 76 18.36 16.68 -14.13
CA VAL A 76 17.08 16.36 -13.46
C VAL A 76 16.03 15.94 -14.47
N ASP A 77 15.69 14.64 -14.45
CA ASP A 77 14.56 14.08 -15.18
C ASP A 77 13.32 13.92 -14.27
N LEU A 78 12.36 14.84 -14.40
CA LEU A 78 11.10 14.80 -13.64
C LEU A 78 10.20 13.61 -14.01
N GLN A 79 10.33 13.08 -15.23
CA GLN A 79 9.56 11.91 -15.66
C GLN A 79 10.09 10.66 -14.95
N ARG A 80 11.42 10.52 -14.85
CA ARG A 80 12.05 9.49 -14.01
C ARG A 80 11.62 9.62 -12.56
N MET A 81 11.63 10.83 -12.00
CA MET A 81 11.19 11.08 -10.61
C MET A 81 9.73 10.68 -10.36
N ALA A 82 8.82 11.02 -11.27
CA ALA A 82 7.42 10.65 -11.16
C ALA A 82 7.19 9.13 -11.22
N ALA A 83 8.03 8.41 -12.00
CA ALA A 83 8.00 6.96 -12.10
C ALA A 83 8.43 6.27 -10.79
N VAL A 84 9.51 6.75 -10.15
CA VAL A 84 10.02 6.15 -8.90
C VAL A 84 9.32 6.65 -7.63
N SER A 85 8.33 7.55 -7.77
CA SER A 85 7.57 8.14 -6.66
C SER A 85 6.19 7.51 -6.48
N ILE A 86 6.04 6.22 -6.79
CA ILE A 86 4.74 5.52 -6.67
C ILE A 86 4.23 5.57 -5.24
N GLY A 87 2.94 5.84 -5.08
CA GLY A 87 2.28 5.96 -3.78
C GLY A 87 2.42 7.32 -3.09
N LEU A 88 3.32 8.20 -3.56
CA LEU A 88 3.47 9.53 -2.97
C LEU A 88 2.26 10.43 -3.28
N THR A 89 1.87 11.20 -2.27
CA THR A 89 0.83 12.24 -2.38
C THR A 89 1.42 13.57 -2.86
N GLY A 90 0.58 14.54 -3.19
CA GLY A 90 1.04 15.90 -3.54
C GLY A 90 1.82 16.58 -2.41
N ALA A 91 1.45 16.31 -1.15
CA ALA A 91 2.18 16.81 0.00
C ALA A 91 3.58 16.17 0.11
N ASP A 92 3.68 14.87 -0.14
CA ASP A 92 4.97 14.15 -0.11
C ASP A 92 5.90 14.64 -1.22
N ILE A 93 5.37 14.84 -2.44
CA ILE A 93 6.14 15.38 -3.58
C ILE A 93 6.65 16.79 -3.27
N ARG A 94 5.79 17.65 -2.71
CA ARG A 94 6.20 19.00 -2.27
C ARG A 94 7.32 18.92 -1.24
N ASN A 95 7.20 18.03 -0.26
CA ASN A 95 8.22 17.85 0.76
C ASN A 95 9.54 17.33 0.18
N LEU A 96 9.48 16.37 -0.74
CA LEU A 96 10.63 15.82 -1.44
C LEU A 96 11.39 16.92 -2.21
N VAL A 97 10.69 17.75 -2.97
CA VAL A 97 11.32 18.88 -3.69
C VAL A 97 11.98 19.86 -2.72
N ASN A 98 11.33 20.17 -1.60
CA ASN A 98 11.89 21.05 -0.58
C ASN A 98 13.14 20.46 0.08
N GLU A 99 13.14 19.16 0.38
CA GLU A 99 14.29 18.46 0.94
C GLU A 99 15.46 18.39 -0.05
N ALA A 100 15.19 18.23 -1.34
CA ALA A 100 16.22 18.28 -2.39
C ALA A 100 16.87 19.66 -2.45
N ALA A 101 16.07 20.72 -2.40
CA ALA A 101 16.56 22.10 -2.38
C ALA A 101 17.39 22.40 -1.12
N LEU A 102 16.92 21.97 0.06
CA LEU A 102 17.66 22.12 1.32
C LEU A 102 18.99 21.36 1.30
N TRP A 103 19.01 20.15 0.71
CA TRP A 103 20.24 19.36 0.57
C TRP A 103 21.24 20.00 -0.38
N ALA A 104 20.78 20.51 -1.53
CA ALA A 104 21.62 21.27 -2.45
C ALA A 104 22.21 22.51 -1.78
N ALA A 105 21.39 23.28 -1.05
CA ALA A 105 21.84 24.46 -0.31
C ALA A 105 22.87 24.13 0.78
N ARG A 106 22.69 23.04 1.53
CA ARG A 106 23.66 22.57 2.54
C ARG A 106 25.01 22.22 1.94
N ASN A 107 25.02 21.72 0.71
CA ASN A 107 26.24 21.41 -0.05
C ASN A 107 26.77 22.61 -0.84
N ASN A 108 26.28 23.83 -0.56
CA ASN A 108 26.66 25.07 -1.24
C ASN A 108 26.48 25.01 -2.77
N LYS A 109 25.49 24.26 -3.26
CA LYS A 109 25.14 24.21 -4.67
C LYS A 109 24.16 25.34 -5.01
N ASN A 110 24.34 25.94 -6.20
CA ASN A 110 23.44 26.97 -6.73
C ASN A 110 22.24 26.40 -7.50
N ARG A 111 22.29 25.11 -7.87
CA ARG A 111 21.23 24.38 -8.58
C ARG A 111 21.02 23.02 -7.92
N VAL A 112 19.79 22.51 -7.99
CA VAL A 112 19.38 21.21 -7.46
C VAL A 112 19.53 20.17 -8.56
N GLY A 113 20.43 19.20 -8.37
CA GLY A 113 20.71 18.13 -9.33
C GLY A 113 19.97 16.84 -9.02
N SER A 114 20.11 15.84 -9.90
CA SER A 114 19.44 14.54 -9.74
C SER A 114 19.82 13.84 -8.44
N ALA A 115 21.10 13.91 -8.05
CA ALA A 115 21.58 13.30 -6.80
C ALA A 115 20.92 13.90 -5.55
N ASP A 116 20.52 15.18 -5.59
CA ASP A 116 19.85 15.84 -4.48
C ASP A 116 18.40 15.35 -4.35
N PHE A 117 17.73 15.08 -5.48
CA PHE A 117 16.42 14.41 -5.50
C PHE A 117 16.47 12.97 -5.01
N ASP A 118 17.49 12.21 -5.42
CA ASP A 118 17.68 10.84 -4.95
C ASP A 118 17.91 10.81 -3.42
N TYR A 119 18.72 11.73 -2.87
CA TYR A 119 18.88 11.90 -1.42
C TYR A 119 17.56 12.26 -0.73
N ALA A 120 16.82 13.23 -1.27
CA ALA A 120 15.57 13.68 -0.69
C ALA A 120 14.50 12.58 -0.68
N ARG A 121 14.40 11.81 -1.76
CA ARG A 121 13.51 10.65 -1.85
C ARG A 121 13.86 9.65 -0.75
N ASP A 122 15.13 9.28 -0.62
CA ASP A 122 15.56 8.33 0.39
C ASP A 122 15.25 8.83 1.81
N LYS A 123 15.44 10.14 2.05
CA LYS A 123 15.09 10.76 3.34
C LYS A 123 13.57 10.74 3.61
N VAL A 124 12.74 10.99 2.59
CA VAL A 124 11.27 10.98 2.73
C VAL A 124 10.76 9.56 2.94
N LEU A 125 11.30 8.57 2.24
CA LEU A 125 10.84 7.18 2.29
C LEU A 125 11.39 6.40 3.50
N MET A 126 12.66 6.62 3.86
CA MET A 126 13.36 5.82 4.89
C MET A 126 13.67 6.61 6.17
N GLY A 127 13.50 7.94 6.13
CA GLY A 127 13.94 8.83 7.19
C GLY A 127 15.38 9.32 7.01
N ALA A 128 15.78 10.24 7.88
CA ALA A 128 17.12 10.82 7.85
C ALA A 128 18.19 9.77 8.20
N LYS A 129 19.33 9.85 7.50
CA LYS A 129 20.55 9.08 7.83
C LYS A 129 21.00 9.42 9.25
N ARG A 130 21.37 8.40 10.02
CA ARG A 130 21.99 8.55 11.34
C ARG A 130 23.50 8.39 11.22
N GLU A 131 24.23 9.10 12.07
CA GLU A 131 25.70 8.98 12.20
C GLU A 131 26.11 7.90 13.22
N GLU A 132 25.16 7.07 13.65
CA GLU A 132 25.44 6.04 14.64
C GLU A 132 26.37 4.97 14.06
N VAL A 133 27.47 4.73 14.78
CA VAL A 133 28.46 3.73 14.41
C VAL A 133 28.02 2.41 15.03
N LEU A 134 27.48 1.53 14.19
CA LEU A 134 27.20 0.14 14.55
C LEU A 134 28.50 -0.63 14.77
N SER A 135 28.49 -1.58 15.72
CA SER A 135 29.59 -2.54 15.86
C SER A 135 29.72 -3.42 14.62
N ASP A 136 30.91 -3.98 14.38
CA ASP A 136 31.15 -4.86 13.22
C ASP A 136 30.21 -6.08 13.22
N GLU A 137 29.86 -6.59 14.41
CA GLU A 137 28.90 -7.70 14.55
C GLU A 137 27.47 -7.27 14.17
N GLU A 138 27.01 -6.11 14.64
CA GLU A 138 25.69 -5.58 14.29
C GLU A 138 25.59 -5.23 12.81
N LYS A 139 26.64 -4.64 12.22
CA LYS A 139 26.73 -4.40 10.79
C LYS A 139 26.63 -5.70 10.01
N ARG A 140 27.33 -6.75 10.45
CA ARG A 140 27.29 -8.08 9.83
C ARG A 140 25.91 -8.72 9.92
N LYS A 141 25.26 -8.69 11.09
CA LYS A 141 23.88 -9.18 11.28
C LYS A 141 22.91 -8.44 10.36
N THR A 142 22.99 -7.11 10.32
CA THR A 142 22.17 -6.26 9.44
C THR A 142 22.43 -6.57 7.96
N ALA A 143 23.67 -6.80 7.55
CA ALA A 143 23.99 -7.12 6.16
C ALA A 143 23.37 -8.45 5.71
N TYR A 144 23.41 -9.50 6.53
CA TYR A 144 22.72 -10.76 6.22
C TYR A 144 21.20 -10.60 6.20
N HIS A 145 20.65 -9.78 7.09
CA HIS A 145 19.22 -9.48 7.13
C HIS A 145 18.75 -8.83 5.82
N GLU A 146 19.42 -7.76 5.40
CA GLU A 146 19.08 -7.04 4.17
C GLU A 146 19.38 -7.85 2.90
N ALA A 147 20.46 -8.65 2.90
CA ALA A 147 20.74 -9.58 1.82
C ALA A 147 19.64 -10.64 1.69
N GLY A 148 19.08 -11.11 2.82
CA GLY A 148 17.95 -12.04 2.82
C GLY A 148 16.71 -11.47 2.12
N HIS A 149 16.31 -10.25 2.47
CA HIS A 149 15.22 -9.55 1.76
C HIS A 149 15.52 -9.34 0.28
N THR A 150 16.75 -8.91 -0.02
CA THR A 150 17.20 -8.63 -1.39
C THR A 150 17.10 -9.88 -2.25
N LEU A 151 17.67 -11.01 -1.82
CA LEU A 151 17.63 -12.26 -2.57
C LEU A 151 16.19 -12.75 -2.79
N ALA A 152 15.37 -12.73 -1.74
CA ALA A 152 13.99 -13.16 -1.87
C ALA A 152 13.23 -12.30 -2.89
N ALA A 153 13.37 -10.98 -2.83
CA ALA A 153 12.74 -10.08 -3.79
C ALA A 153 13.35 -10.18 -5.19
N TRP A 154 14.60 -10.59 -5.32
CA TRP A 154 15.28 -10.71 -6.63
C TRP A 154 14.83 -11.91 -7.44
N PHE A 155 14.48 -13.01 -6.77
CA PHE A 155 14.18 -14.31 -7.38
C PHE A 155 12.70 -14.73 -7.35
N LEU A 156 11.83 -14.01 -6.63
CA LEU A 156 10.40 -14.31 -6.57
C LEU A 156 9.62 -13.43 -7.55
N GLU A 157 8.91 -14.04 -8.50
CA GLU A 157 8.14 -13.32 -9.52
C GLU A 157 7.01 -12.46 -8.93
N GLY A 158 6.38 -12.93 -7.85
CA GLY A 158 5.33 -12.20 -7.15
C GLY A 158 5.84 -11.09 -6.24
N ALA A 159 7.15 -11.00 -6.04
CA ALA A 159 7.75 -9.88 -5.32
C ALA A 159 7.80 -8.63 -6.19
N GLN A 160 8.09 -7.50 -5.53
CA GLN A 160 8.34 -6.25 -6.20
C GLN A 160 9.85 -6.04 -6.34
N ARG A 161 10.22 -5.20 -7.31
CA ARG A 161 11.61 -5.01 -7.71
C ARG A 161 12.43 -4.29 -6.64
N VAL A 162 13.65 -4.79 -6.41
CA VAL A 162 14.64 -4.12 -5.57
C VAL A 162 15.25 -2.96 -6.35
N HIS A 163 15.18 -1.76 -5.78
CA HIS A 163 15.79 -0.55 -6.34
C HIS A 163 17.16 -0.27 -5.72
N LYS A 164 17.26 -0.48 -4.41
CA LYS A 164 18.49 -0.24 -3.63
C LYS A 164 18.45 -1.02 -2.33
N VAL A 165 19.59 -1.47 -1.85
CA VAL A 165 19.76 -2.00 -0.48
C VAL A 165 20.86 -1.24 0.25
N THR A 166 20.67 -0.99 1.54
CA THR A 166 21.66 -0.30 2.39
C THR A 166 21.67 -0.84 3.81
N ILE A 167 22.86 -0.90 4.41
CA ILE A 167 23.08 -1.21 5.84
C ILE A 167 23.39 0.05 6.66
N ILE A 168 23.13 1.23 6.09
CA ILE A 168 23.32 2.50 6.77
C ILE A 168 22.05 2.83 7.57
N PRO A 169 22.15 3.05 8.89
CA PRO A 169 20.99 3.35 9.71
C PRO A 169 20.22 4.59 9.25
N ARG A 170 18.90 4.44 9.07
CA ARG A 170 17.99 5.50 8.61
C ARG A 170 16.70 5.45 9.43
N GLY A 171 16.33 6.60 10.00
CA GLY A 171 15.14 6.70 10.85
C GLY A 171 15.17 5.69 12.01
N ARG A 172 14.21 4.75 12.02
CA ARG A 172 14.10 3.66 13.01
C ARG A 172 14.76 2.35 12.57
N ALA A 173 15.20 2.25 11.31
CA ALA A 173 15.76 1.03 10.73
C ALA A 173 17.30 1.05 10.74
N LEU A 174 17.91 -0.11 10.93
CA LEU A 174 19.38 -0.30 10.90
C LEU A 174 19.90 -0.56 9.48
N GLY A 175 19.09 -1.19 8.64
CA GLY A 175 19.26 -1.35 7.20
C GLY A 175 17.90 -1.25 6.53
N VAL A 176 17.89 -1.06 5.20
CA VAL A 176 16.66 -1.03 4.41
C VAL A 176 16.91 -1.58 3.00
N THR A 177 16.09 -2.55 2.61
CA THR A 177 15.91 -2.98 1.22
C THR A 177 14.74 -2.20 0.61
N GLN A 178 15.07 -1.28 -0.31
CA GLN A 178 14.10 -0.47 -1.02
C GLN A 178 13.46 -1.26 -2.14
N ILE A 179 12.19 -1.56 -1.96
CA ILE A 179 11.34 -2.21 -2.93
C ILE A 179 10.47 -1.13 -3.59
N VAL A 180 10.50 -1.05 -4.92
CA VAL A 180 9.70 -0.08 -5.68
C VAL A 180 8.64 -0.84 -6.48
N PRO A 181 7.35 -0.49 -6.33
CA PRO A 181 6.31 -1.08 -7.16
C PRO A 181 6.61 -0.82 -8.64
N THR A 182 6.44 -1.84 -9.48
CA THR A 182 6.63 -1.70 -10.93
C THR A 182 5.48 -0.95 -11.60
N GLU A 183 4.28 -0.99 -11.02
CA GLU A 183 3.05 -0.43 -11.58
C GLU A 183 2.13 0.10 -10.47
N ASP A 184 1.29 1.10 -10.81
CA ASP A 184 0.18 1.55 -9.96
C ASP A 184 -0.93 0.46 -9.98
N ARG A 185 -0.73 -0.66 -9.25
CA ARG A 185 -1.65 -1.81 -9.23
C ARG A 185 -2.82 -1.61 -8.25
N VAL A 186 -3.98 -2.15 -8.63
CA VAL A 186 -5.22 -2.07 -7.84
C VAL A 186 -5.49 -3.36 -7.05
N SER A 187 -4.96 -4.50 -7.48
CA SER A 187 -5.18 -5.82 -6.87
C SER A 187 -3.90 -6.66 -6.83
N ALA A 188 -3.82 -7.58 -5.86
CA ALA A 188 -2.77 -8.59 -5.73
C ALA A 188 -3.40 -9.99 -5.69
N SER A 189 -2.72 -10.95 -6.30
CA SER A 189 -3.07 -12.38 -6.30
C SER A 189 -2.59 -13.09 -5.04
N GLU A 190 -3.12 -14.30 -4.77
CA GLU A 190 -2.68 -15.11 -3.63
C GLU A 190 -1.18 -15.44 -3.70
N ASN A 191 -0.67 -15.80 -4.88
CA ASN A 191 0.75 -16.14 -5.07
C ASN A 191 1.66 -14.93 -4.79
N GLU A 192 1.27 -13.73 -5.25
CA GLU A 192 2.02 -12.50 -4.98
C GLU A 192 2.06 -12.18 -3.49
N LEU A 193 0.95 -12.37 -2.77
CA LEU A 193 0.91 -12.18 -1.32
C LEU A 193 1.77 -13.23 -0.59
N GLN A 194 1.75 -14.48 -1.04
CA GLN A 194 2.63 -15.52 -0.50
C GLN A 194 4.10 -15.18 -0.73
N ASP A 195 4.48 -14.73 -1.92
CA ASP A 195 5.85 -14.29 -2.22
C ASP A 195 6.24 -13.07 -1.38
N GLN A 196 5.34 -12.10 -1.19
CA GLN A 196 5.56 -10.96 -0.31
C GLN A 196 5.81 -11.40 1.15
N LEU A 197 5.09 -12.40 1.65
CA LEU A 197 5.34 -12.98 2.98
C LEU A 197 6.71 -13.64 3.06
N VAL A 198 7.14 -14.33 2.00
CA VAL A 198 8.49 -14.92 1.92
C VAL A 198 9.55 -13.81 2.00
N VAL A 199 9.40 -12.73 1.26
CA VAL A 199 10.31 -11.57 1.30
C VAL A 199 10.38 -11.00 2.71
N LEU A 200 9.25 -10.72 3.36
CA LEU A 200 9.22 -10.17 4.73
C LEU A 200 9.89 -11.09 5.74
N LEU A 201 9.79 -12.41 5.57
CA LEU A 201 10.38 -13.36 6.51
C LEU A 201 11.83 -13.75 6.14
N ALA A 202 12.35 -13.30 5.00
CA ALA A 202 13.66 -13.68 4.50
C ALA A 202 14.81 -13.12 5.35
N GLY A 203 14.75 -11.86 5.78
CA GLY A 203 15.79 -11.24 6.61
C GLY A 203 16.00 -11.99 7.92
N ARG A 204 14.91 -12.26 8.65
CA ARG A 204 14.93 -13.10 9.85
C ARG A 204 15.41 -14.54 9.59
N SER A 205 15.06 -15.10 8.43
CA SER A 205 15.46 -16.46 8.06
C SER A 205 16.97 -16.53 7.77
N ALA A 206 17.54 -15.50 7.13
CA ALA A 206 18.97 -15.37 6.91
C ALA A 206 19.74 -15.25 8.23
N GLU A 207 19.27 -14.42 9.17
CA GLU A 207 19.89 -14.31 10.49
C GLU A 207 19.93 -15.66 11.22
N LYS A 208 18.78 -16.34 11.29
CA LYS A 208 18.69 -17.64 11.95
C LYS A 208 19.59 -18.68 11.29
N MET A 209 19.67 -18.69 9.96
CA MET A 209 20.50 -19.64 9.21
C MET A 209 21.99 -19.48 9.48
N ILE A 210 22.46 -18.23 9.64
CA ILE A 210 23.88 -17.92 9.72
C ILE A 210 24.37 -17.83 11.17
N PHE A 211 23.56 -17.29 12.08
CA PHE A 211 23.96 -17.02 13.46
C PHE A 211 23.31 -17.96 14.49
N ASP A 212 22.32 -18.77 14.09
CA ASP A 212 21.47 -19.56 15.00
C ASP A 212 20.82 -18.71 16.12
N GLU A 213 20.65 -17.42 15.85
CA GLU A 213 20.10 -16.42 16.75
C GLU A 213 18.99 -15.66 16.02
N MET A 214 18.09 -15.06 16.80
CA MET A 214 17.05 -14.17 16.26
C MET A 214 17.21 -12.79 16.85
N THR A 215 17.19 -11.77 15.99
CA THR A 215 17.31 -10.38 16.44
C THR A 215 15.94 -9.72 16.59
N VAL A 216 15.92 -8.61 17.33
CA VAL A 216 14.74 -7.75 17.47
C VAL A 216 14.48 -6.93 16.19
N GLY A 217 15.45 -6.87 15.27
CA GLY A 217 15.36 -6.07 14.04
C GLY A 217 14.21 -6.46 13.12
N ALA A 218 13.74 -7.71 13.20
CA ALA A 218 12.64 -8.24 12.40
C ALA A 218 11.22 -7.90 12.91
N GLU A 219 11.07 -7.07 13.94
CA GLU A 219 9.76 -6.74 14.55
C GLU A 219 8.76 -6.20 13.52
N ASN A 220 9.15 -5.17 12.76
CA ASN A 220 8.28 -4.54 11.76
C ASN A 220 7.94 -5.52 10.61
N ASP A 221 8.84 -6.41 10.23
CA ASP A 221 8.56 -7.40 9.18
C ASP A 221 7.59 -8.47 9.65
N LEU A 222 7.71 -8.90 10.92
CA LEU A 222 6.77 -9.82 11.55
C LEU A 222 5.38 -9.19 11.71
N GLU A 223 5.30 -7.92 12.11
CA GLU A 223 4.03 -7.20 12.22
C GLU A 223 3.33 -7.13 10.85
N ARG A 224 4.05 -6.69 9.82
CA ARG A 224 3.53 -6.60 8.45
C ARG A 224 3.14 -7.96 7.88
N ALA A 225 3.98 -8.98 8.06
CA ALA A 225 3.68 -10.33 7.59
C ALA A 225 2.43 -10.88 8.29
N THR A 226 2.29 -10.62 9.60
CA THR A 226 1.12 -11.04 10.38
C THR A 226 -0.16 -10.34 9.92
N ASP A 227 -0.12 -9.03 9.65
CA ASP A 227 -1.28 -8.29 9.13
C ASP A 227 -1.70 -8.82 7.75
N ILE A 228 -0.74 -9.04 6.84
CA ILE A 228 -1.01 -9.61 5.51
C ILE A 228 -1.61 -11.01 5.64
N ALA A 229 -0.99 -11.91 6.41
CA ALA A 229 -1.48 -13.28 6.60
C ALA A 229 -2.87 -13.28 7.25
N ARG A 230 -3.12 -12.40 8.24
CA ARG A 230 -4.44 -12.25 8.85
C ARG A 230 -5.48 -11.78 7.85
N ARG A 231 -5.16 -10.81 6.97
CA ARG A 231 -6.07 -10.35 5.91
C ARG A 231 -6.31 -11.41 4.84
N MET A 232 -5.30 -12.20 4.46
CA MET A 232 -5.47 -13.36 3.58
C MET A 232 -6.52 -14.32 4.14
N VAL A 233 -6.40 -14.66 5.43
CA VAL A 233 -7.29 -15.61 6.10
C VAL A 233 -8.69 -15.02 6.35
N THR A 234 -8.80 -13.75 6.75
CA THR A 234 -10.06 -13.16 7.25
C THR A 234 -10.78 -12.26 6.25
N HIS A 235 -10.06 -11.48 5.45
CA HIS A 235 -10.64 -10.48 4.56
C HIS A 235 -10.81 -10.99 3.14
N TRP A 236 -9.82 -11.74 2.64
CA TRP A 236 -9.75 -12.18 1.25
C TRP A 236 -10.17 -13.64 1.04
N GLY A 237 -10.43 -14.38 2.11
CA GLY A 237 -10.95 -15.75 2.02
C GLY A 237 -9.95 -16.75 1.41
N MET A 238 -8.64 -16.48 1.57
CA MET A 238 -7.54 -17.30 1.04
C MET A 238 -7.14 -18.44 2.00
N SER A 239 -8.05 -18.89 2.85
CA SER A 239 -7.85 -20.09 3.68
C SER A 239 -8.78 -21.20 3.20
N PRO A 240 -8.25 -22.37 2.78
CA PRO A 240 -9.10 -23.50 2.38
C PRO A 240 -10.01 -24.02 3.50
N LYS A 241 -9.61 -23.85 4.77
CA LYS A 241 -10.40 -24.33 5.92
C LYS A 241 -11.58 -23.42 6.24
N LEU A 242 -11.40 -22.11 6.12
CA LEU A 242 -12.46 -21.13 6.40
C LEU A 242 -13.32 -20.83 5.16
N GLY A 243 -12.76 -21.02 3.98
CA GLY A 243 -13.42 -20.74 2.71
C GLY A 243 -13.55 -19.24 2.41
N PRO A 244 -14.33 -18.88 1.37
CA PRO A 244 -14.47 -17.52 0.87
C PRO A 244 -15.44 -16.68 1.73
N VAL A 245 -15.20 -16.59 3.03
CA VAL A 245 -16.03 -15.84 3.99
C VAL A 245 -15.24 -14.67 4.56
N SER A 246 -15.90 -13.51 4.69
CA SER A 246 -15.29 -12.31 5.27
C SER A 246 -15.52 -12.26 6.78
N TYR A 247 -14.44 -12.42 7.55
CA TYR A 247 -14.39 -12.33 9.02
C TYR A 247 -13.86 -10.97 9.49
N LYS A 248 -14.17 -9.89 8.77
CA LYS A 248 -13.75 -8.53 9.15
C LYS A 248 -14.21 -8.19 10.56
N THR A 249 -13.25 -8.04 11.47
CA THR A 249 -13.44 -7.24 12.69
C THR A 249 -13.29 -5.79 12.25
N SER A 250 -14.27 -4.94 12.53
CA SER A 250 -14.22 -3.52 12.16
C SER A 250 -12.88 -2.91 12.59
N ASP A 251 -12.29 -2.09 11.72
CA ASP A 251 -10.93 -1.55 11.89
C ASP A 251 -10.71 -1.03 13.32
N GLU A 252 -9.59 -1.44 13.93
CA GLU A 252 -9.15 -0.94 15.23
C GLU A 252 -9.08 0.60 15.17
N ASP A 253 -9.84 1.27 16.02
CA ASP A 253 -9.87 2.73 16.15
C ASP A 253 -8.99 3.12 17.36
N PRO A 254 -7.72 3.53 17.19
CA PRO A 254 -6.83 3.82 18.32
C PRO A 254 -7.17 5.14 19.02
N PHE A 255 -8.06 5.95 18.44
CA PHE A 255 -8.33 7.32 18.87
C PHE A 255 -9.65 7.50 19.63
N LEU A 256 -10.53 6.49 19.58
CA LEU A 256 -11.68 6.44 20.45
C LEU A 256 -11.26 5.64 21.67
N GLY A 257 -11.07 6.31 22.81
CA GLY A 257 -10.95 5.70 24.15
C GLY A 257 -12.22 4.97 24.60
N ARG A 258 -12.88 4.27 23.68
CA ARG A 258 -13.89 3.27 23.94
C ARG A 258 -13.20 1.92 23.82
N GLU A 259 -12.82 1.40 24.97
CA GLU A 259 -12.78 -0.04 25.23
C GLU A 259 -14.20 -0.66 25.06
N MET A 260 -14.87 -0.41 23.95
CA MET A 260 -16.04 -1.18 23.56
C MET A 260 -15.51 -2.37 22.80
N HIS A 261 -15.45 -3.52 23.49
CA HIS A 261 -15.42 -4.84 22.89
C HIS A 261 -16.33 -4.84 21.65
N GLN A 262 -15.76 -4.65 20.45
CA GLN A 262 -16.49 -4.90 19.24
C GLN A 262 -16.80 -6.40 19.26
N GLN A 263 -18.09 -6.74 19.34
CA GLN A 263 -18.50 -8.14 19.32
C GLN A 263 -18.06 -8.74 18.00
N ARG A 264 -17.08 -9.64 18.08
CA ARG A 264 -16.69 -10.51 16.96
C ARG A 264 -17.96 -11.18 16.45
N LYS A 265 -18.22 -11.12 15.14
CA LYS A 265 -19.39 -11.76 14.52
C LYS A 265 -19.22 -13.27 14.30
N PHE A 266 -18.25 -13.88 14.98
CA PHE A 266 -17.87 -15.27 14.80
C PHE A 266 -17.47 -15.87 16.15
N SER A 267 -17.56 -17.20 16.25
CA SER A 267 -17.34 -17.93 17.50
C SER A 267 -15.87 -17.96 17.92
N GLU A 268 -15.61 -18.26 19.20
CA GLU A 268 -14.25 -18.51 19.70
C GLU A 268 -13.54 -19.63 18.93
N HIS A 269 -14.27 -20.69 18.58
CA HIS A 269 -13.73 -21.76 17.74
C HIS A 269 -13.29 -21.25 16.37
N THR A 270 -14.03 -20.31 15.77
CA THR A 270 -13.61 -19.69 14.49
C THR A 270 -12.36 -18.83 14.68
N GLN A 271 -12.24 -18.11 15.79
CA GLN A 271 -11.04 -17.35 16.12
C GLN A 271 -9.81 -18.26 16.25
N GLU A 272 -9.94 -19.38 16.97
CA GLU A 272 -8.87 -20.37 17.10
C GLU A 272 -8.43 -20.91 15.73
N LEU A 273 -9.40 -21.21 14.85
CA LEU A 273 -9.12 -21.63 13.47
C LEU A 273 -8.41 -20.54 12.66
N ILE A 274 -8.83 -19.28 12.80
CA ILE A 274 -8.17 -18.14 12.13
C ILE A 274 -6.71 -18.03 12.59
N ASP A 275 -6.46 -18.03 13.90
CA ASP A 275 -5.11 -17.88 14.43
C ASP A 275 -4.21 -19.07 14.05
N GLY A 276 -4.76 -20.29 14.04
CA GLY A 276 -4.07 -21.47 13.53
C GLY A 276 -3.72 -21.39 12.03
N GLU A 277 -4.61 -20.85 11.20
CA GLU A 277 -4.35 -20.67 9.77
C GLU A 277 -3.35 -19.54 9.50
N VAL A 278 -3.40 -18.44 10.26
CA VAL A 278 -2.39 -17.36 10.18
C VAL A 278 -1.01 -17.91 10.52
N ALA A 279 -0.88 -18.66 11.62
CA ALA A 279 0.38 -19.30 11.98
C ALA A 279 0.86 -20.26 10.88
N ARG A 280 -0.02 -21.10 10.33
CA ARG A 280 0.30 -22.01 9.23
C ARG A 280 0.86 -21.28 8.01
N VAL A 281 0.23 -20.19 7.60
CA VAL A 281 0.65 -19.37 6.45
C VAL A 281 2.05 -18.78 6.69
N LEU A 282 2.28 -18.18 7.87
CA LEU A 282 3.58 -17.61 8.22
C LEU A 282 4.68 -18.67 8.34
N HIS A 283 4.38 -19.83 8.92
CA HIS A 283 5.33 -20.94 9.00
C HIS A 283 5.70 -21.47 7.62
N ALA A 284 4.74 -21.62 6.71
CA ALA A 284 5.00 -22.04 5.33
C ALA A 284 5.87 -21.03 4.58
N ALA A 285 5.58 -19.73 4.72
CA ALA A 285 6.39 -18.67 4.12
C ALA A 285 7.82 -18.64 4.70
N SER A 286 7.98 -18.83 6.02
CA SER A 286 9.31 -18.91 6.64
C SER A 286 10.10 -20.14 6.18
N LEU A 287 9.45 -21.30 6.00
CA LEU A 287 10.10 -22.49 5.45
C LEU A 287 10.59 -22.24 4.02
N ARG A 288 9.72 -21.71 3.17
CA ARG A 288 10.06 -21.37 1.77
C ARG A 288 11.19 -20.32 1.69
N ALA A 289 11.22 -19.36 2.61
CA ALA A 289 12.34 -18.42 2.73
C ALA A 289 13.65 -19.12 3.07
N ASN A 290 13.65 -20.05 4.03
CA ASN A 290 14.84 -20.81 4.39
C ASN A 290 15.33 -21.70 3.24
N GLU A 291 14.41 -22.37 2.52
CA GLU A 291 14.75 -23.19 1.35
C GLU A 291 15.41 -22.34 0.27
N LEU A 292 14.79 -21.22 -0.11
CA LEU A 292 15.31 -20.29 -1.11
C LEU A 292 16.72 -19.79 -0.75
N LEU A 293 16.90 -19.32 0.49
CA LEU A 293 18.19 -18.80 0.94
C LEU A 293 19.27 -19.88 1.03
N ASN A 294 18.90 -21.13 1.33
CA ASN A 294 19.83 -22.24 1.40
C ASN A 294 20.26 -22.72 0.00
N GLU A 295 19.31 -22.74 -0.95
CA GLU A 295 19.61 -23.02 -2.37
C GLU A 295 20.51 -21.94 -2.99
N ARG A 296 20.34 -20.68 -2.55
CA ARG A 296 21.07 -19.49 -3.03
C ARG A 296 22.10 -18.97 -2.03
N ARG A 297 22.73 -19.90 -1.29
CA ARG A 297 23.65 -19.54 -0.20
C ARG A 297 24.89 -18.80 -0.69
N GLN A 298 25.38 -19.14 -1.87
CA GLN A 298 26.55 -18.47 -2.45
C GLN A 298 26.22 -17.01 -2.77
N GLU A 299 25.11 -16.77 -3.46
CA GLU A 299 24.61 -15.44 -3.80
C GLU A 299 24.34 -14.60 -2.54
N LEU A 300 23.85 -15.23 -1.46
CA LEU A 300 23.63 -14.56 -0.17
C LEU A 300 24.96 -14.04 0.42
N GLU A 301 26.02 -14.86 0.39
CA GLU A 301 27.34 -14.45 0.88
C GLU A 301 28.00 -13.38 0.00
N GLU A 302 27.81 -13.45 -1.32
CA GLU A 302 28.32 -12.45 -2.27
C GLU A 302 27.68 -11.08 -2.03
N VAL A 303 26.34 -11.02 -1.96
CA VAL A 303 25.61 -9.77 -1.67
C VAL A 303 25.98 -9.22 -0.29
N THR A 304 26.06 -10.07 0.73
CA THR A 304 26.43 -9.66 2.09
C THR A 304 27.84 -9.08 2.13
N THR A 305 28.80 -9.72 1.46
CA THR A 305 30.19 -9.25 1.39
C THR A 305 30.28 -7.90 0.69
N ALA A 306 29.54 -7.73 -0.41
CA ALA A 306 29.47 -6.47 -1.12
C ALA A 306 28.82 -5.36 -0.27
N LEU A 307 27.77 -5.66 0.49
CA LEU A 307 27.14 -4.73 1.43
C LEU A 307 28.10 -4.28 2.53
N LEU A 308 28.90 -5.19 3.09
CA LEU A 308 29.89 -4.84 4.11
C LEU A 308 31.02 -3.95 3.58
N GLN A 309 31.33 -4.04 2.27
CA GLN A 309 32.36 -3.23 1.64
C GLN A 309 31.85 -1.86 1.17
N ARG A 310 30.65 -1.81 0.58
CA ARG A 310 30.11 -0.62 -0.10
C ARG A 310 29.04 0.11 0.71
N GLU A 311 28.49 -0.52 1.76
CA GLU A 311 27.39 -0.05 2.63
C GLU A 311 26.03 0.23 1.93
N GLU A 312 26.04 0.51 0.62
CA GLU A 312 24.86 0.59 -0.24
C GLU A 312 25.14 -0.17 -1.55
N LEU A 313 24.14 -0.89 -2.07
CA LEU A 313 24.17 -1.49 -3.41
C LEU A 313 22.94 -1.02 -4.19
N SER A 314 23.18 -0.49 -5.39
CA SER A 314 22.13 -0.17 -6.35
C SER A 314 21.65 -1.42 -7.08
N GLU A 315 20.52 -1.32 -7.78
CA GLU A 315 20.03 -2.40 -8.63
C GLU A 315 21.10 -2.94 -9.61
N THR A 316 21.88 -2.05 -10.25
CA THR A 316 22.94 -2.46 -11.19
C THR A 316 24.06 -3.21 -10.48
N ASP A 317 24.41 -2.82 -9.25
CA ASP A 317 25.40 -3.55 -8.46
C ASP A 317 24.92 -4.97 -8.13
N ILE A 318 23.64 -5.13 -7.81
CA ILE A 318 23.05 -6.44 -7.51
C ILE A 318 23.02 -7.30 -8.78
N GLU A 319 22.63 -6.75 -9.92
CA GLU A 319 22.61 -7.45 -11.19
C GLU A 319 24.01 -7.92 -11.62
N GLU A 320 25.05 -7.12 -11.38
CA GLU A 320 26.45 -7.51 -11.62
C GLU A 320 26.92 -8.64 -10.70
N LEU A 321 26.41 -8.71 -9.46
CA LEU A 321 26.81 -9.71 -8.48
C LEU A 321 26.10 -11.05 -8.70
N ILE A 322 24.77 -11.04 -8.81
CA ILE A 322 23.94 -12.26 -8.77
C ILE A 322 23.14 -12.50 -10.06
N GLY A 323 23.37 -11.71 -11.09
CA GLY A 323 22.74 -11.83 -12.41
C GLY A 323 21.37 -11.14 -12.51
N VAL A 324 20.75 -11.28 -13.67
CA VAL A 324 19.49 -10.61 -14.03
C VAL A 324 18.35 -11.08 -13.12
N SER A 325 17.61 -10.12 -12.56
CA SER A 325 16.39 -10.39 -11.78
C SER A 325 15.31 -11.06 -12.64
N VAL A 326 14.44 -11.85 -12.01
CA VAL A 326 13.21 -12.38 -12.63
C VAL A 326 12.30 -11.29 -13.21
N HIS A 327 12.46 -10.04 -12.77
CA HIS A 327 11.70 -8.89 -13.26
C HIS A 327 12.27 -8.23 -14.53
N GLY A 328 13.37 -8.76 -15.09
CA GLY A 328 14.05 -8.26 -16.29
C GLY A 328 14.90 -6.99 -16.07
N PRO A 329 15.70 -6.59 -17.07
CA PRO A 329 16.63 -5.45 -16.99
C PRO A 329 15.89 -4.10 -16.95
N ALA A 330 16.47 -3.13 -16.24
CA ALA A 330 15.82 -1.82 -16.00
C ALA A 330 15.60 -1.02 -17.28
N SER A 331 16.48 -1.23 -18.27
CA SER A 331 16.53 -0.47 -19.51
C SER A 331 15.36 -0.76 -20.47
N GLU A 332 14.68 -1.90 -20.35
CA GLU A 332 13.68 -2.33 -21.35
C GLU A 332 12.30 -1.66 -21.20
N ARG A 333 12.06 -0.88 -20.14
CA ARG A 333 10.73 -0.26 -19.88
C ARG A 333 10.60 1.23 -20.23
N THR A 334 11.58 1.84 -20.88
CA THR A 334 11.42 3.20 -21.43
C THR A 334 10.79 3.25 -22.82
N THR A 335 9.77 2.44 -23.13
CA THR A 335 8.82 2.72 -24.23
C THR A 335 7.76 1.63 -24.28
N GLU A 336 6.54 1.92 -23.84
CA GLU A 336 5.30 1.66 -24.61
C GLU A 336 4.12 2.21 -23.80
N ALA A 337 3.75 3.47 -24.10
CA ALA A 337 2.43 3.95 -23.75
C ALA A 337 1.40 3.10 -24.51
N PRO A 338 0.32 2.60 -23.87
CA PRO A 338 -0.74 1.93 -24.60
C PRO A 338 -1.35 2.92 -25.59
N LYS A 339 -1.05 2.74 -26.88
CA LYS A 339 -1.87 3.28 -27.96
C LYS A 339 -3.10 2.40 -28.09
N ASP A 340 -4.11 2.65 -27.27
CA ASP A 340 -5.48 2.42 -27.73
C ASP A 340 -6.45 3.39 -27.07
N GLY A 341 -6.87 4.37 -27.85
CA GLY A 341 -8.02 5.21 -27.57
C GLY A 341 -9.27 4.48 -28.04
N SER A 342 -9.84 3.68 -27.15
CA SER A 342 -11.20 3.17 -27.31
C SER A 342 -12.05 3.71 -26.16
N PRO A 343 -13.14 4.47 -26.41
CA PRO A 343 -13.93 5.07 -25.36
C PRO A 343 -14.71 3.99 -24.62
N VAL A 344 -14.53 3.92 -23.30
CA VAL A 344 -15.39 3.13 -22.40
C VAL A 344 -16.84 3.59 -22.60
N PRO A 345 -17.79 2.71 -22.96
CA PRO A 345 -19.17 3.12 -23.14
C PRO A 345 -19.77 3.47 -21.77
N ALA A 346 -20.27 4.70 -21.66
CA ALA A 346 -20.99 5.19 -20.49
C ALA A 346 -22.18 4.27 -20.16
N ALA A 347 -22.23 3.78 -18.93
CA ALA A 347 -23.38 3.06 -18.41
C ALA A 347 -24.61 3.99 -18.43
N LYS A 348 -25.51 3.77 -19.39
CA LYS A 348 -26.83 4.41 -19.42
C LYS A 348 -27.70 3.81 -18.32
N SER A 349 -28.08 4.67 -17.39
CA SER A 349 -29.26 4.57 -16.54
C SER A 349 -30.45 3.96 -17.29
N MET A 350 -30.97 2.83 -16.80
CA MET A 350 -32.28 2.32 -17.17
C MET A 350 -33.25 2.56 -16.03
N LEU A 351 -33.93 3.70 -16.09
CA LEU A 351 -35.28 3.88 -15.57
C LEU A 351 -36.22 3.85 -16.76
N SER A 352 -37.06 2.82 -16.89
CA SER A 352 -38.32 2.93 -17.63
C SER A 352 -39.41 2.06 -17.01
N THR A 353 -40.32 2.75 -16.31
CA THR A 353 -41.78 2.65 -16.46
C THR A 353 -42.33 1.40 -17.16
N SER A 354 -43.08 0.57 -16.43
CA SER A 354 -44.09 -0.33 -16.99
C SER A 354 -45.49 0.15 -16.59
N ALA A 355 -46.19 0.73 -17.56
CA ALA A 355 -47.64 0.91 -17.55
C ALA A 355 -48.22 0.23 -18.80
N ALA A 356 -49.50 -0.13 -18.71
CA ALA A 356 -50.39 -0.75 -19.70
C ALA A 356 -50.42 -2.30 -19.67
N THR A 357 -51.44 -2.90 -19.05
CA THR A 357 -52.80 -3.15 -19.58
C THR A 357 -52.81 -4.29 -20.60
N ASN A 358 -53.41 -5.43 -20.25
CA ASN A 358 -54.13 -6.22 -21.23
C ASN A 358 -55.36 -6.89 -20.63
N LYS A 359 -56.50 -6.72 -21.30
CA LYS A 359 -57.85 -7.13 -20.91
C LYS A 359 -58.33 -8.22 -21.87
N SER A 360 -58.70 -9.39 -21.32
CA SER A 360 -59.63 -10.39 -21.85
C SER A 360 -59.22 -11.10 -23.17
N THR A 361 -59.66 -12.31 -23.51
CA THR A 361 -60.96 -12.97 -23.24
C THR A 361 -60.87 -14.49 -23.48
N THR A 362 -61.76 -15.25 -22.81
CA THR A 362 -62.42 -16.53 -23.19
C THR A 362 -61.58 -17.83 -23.28
N ALA A 363 -62.03 -19.02 -22.82
CA ALA A 363 -63.33 -19.47 -22.28
C ALA A 363 -63.25 -20.87 -21.62
N SER A 364 -64.23 -21.12 -20.72
CA SER A 364 -64.88 -22.40 -20.36
C SER A 364 -64.01 -23.44 -19.61
N THR A 365 -64.45 -24.18 -18.59
CA THR A 365 -65.74 -24.67 -18.08
C THR A 365 -65.54 -24.99 -16.58
N ASN A 366 -66.36 -24.50 -15.65
CA ASN A 366 -67.57 -25.10 -15.08
C ASN A 366 -67.33 -26.14 -13.95
N ASP A 367 -68.24 -26.09 -12.97
CA ASP A 367 -68.39 -26.87 -11.72
C ASP A 367 -67.48 -26.44 -10.55
N GLY A 368 -67.98 -26.07 -9.37
CA GLY A 368 -69.31 -26.20 -8.80
C GLY A 368 -69.18 -26.66 -7.35
N SER A 369 -69.89 -25.98 -6.43
CA SER A 369 -70.16 -26.41 -5.04
C SER A 369 -68.97 -26.31 -4.06
N THR A 370 -69.06 -26.01 -2.76
CA THR A 370 -70.01 -25.37 -1.83
C THR A 370 -69.29 -25.43 -0.47
N GLN A 371 -69.59 -24.48 0.43
CA GLN A 371 -69.49 -24.62 1.91
C GLN A 371 -68.09 -24.74 2.53
N SER A 372 -67.80 -24.35 3.77
CA SER A 372 -68.30 -23.38 4.77
C SER A 372 -67.59 -23.79 6.07
N ALA A 373 -67.09 -22.83 6.86
CA ALA A 373 -66.64 -22.96 8.26
C ALA A 373 -65.42 -23.90 8.48
N SER A 374 -64.47 -23.61 9.37
CA SER A 374 -64.49 -22.85 10.63
C SER A 374 -63.20 -22.07 10.84
#